data_AF-A0A8J1Z7P9-F1
#
_entry.id   AF-A0A8J1Z7P9-F1
#
_cell.length_a   1.000
_cell.length_b   1.000
_cell.length_c   1.000
_cell.angle_alpha   90.00
_cell.angle_beta   90.00
_cell.angle_gamma   90.00
#
_symmetry.space_group_name_H-M   'P 1'
#
loop_
_entity.id
_entity.type
_entity.pdbx_description
1 polymer ?
#
loop_
_entity_poly.entity_id
_entity_poly.type
_entity_poly.pdbx_seq_one_letter_code
_entity_poly.pdbx_strand_id
1 'polypeptide(L)'
;MGNLLCCGSRDDRTPDNDRGRKGQRTTLSPDRGERSVTPNRYGQAVYEDTGERYFGDKYEAYRQEAHEAGDKMALYAEQSQQAWQRGDKGKASDYSKELKAARARMEKANCLAAIEVIRPQLQPRATIGNMPEKDESKGDYKPLVQMLQNSTWRYPKLDLHGLYVREAEEVLEAFLDTFSKNKTEKQVCVVFGQGNHSENHRAKIGPAVKGFLRRANLKFADDVTASGNHQNRGAVIVYL
;
A
#
# COMPACT_ATOMS: atom_id res chain seq x y z
N MET A 1 -49.25 -45.25 -29.62
CA MET A 1 -49.00 -44.14 -28.67
C MET A 1 -47.52 -43.82 -28.80
N GLY A 2 -47.04 -43.03 -29.78
CA GLY A 2 -47.33 -41.64 -30.14
C GLY A 2 -46.09 -40.82 -29.71
N ASN A 3 -45.36 -40.06 -30.51
CA ASN A 3 -45.39 -39.75 -31.94
C ASN A 3 -43.99 -39.27 -32.38
N LEU A 4 -43.77 -39.26 -33.70
CA LEU A 4 -42.56 -38.91 -34.46
C LEU A 4 -42.54 -37.39 -34.81
N LEU A 5 -41.36 -36.83 -35.15
CA LEU A 5 -41.12 -35.65 -36.05
C LEU A 5 -41.58 -34.25 -35.56
N CYS A 6 -40.98 -33.07 -35.87
CA CYS A 6 -39.88 -32.65 -36.73
C CYS A 6 -39.47 -31.17 -36.44
N CYS A 7 -38.21 -30.85 -36.77
CA CYS A 7 -37.68 -29.63 -37.41
C CYS A 7 -38.29 -28.21 -37.22
N GLY A 8 -37.46 -27.30 -36.68
CA GLY A 8 -36.99 -26.08 -37.37
C GLY A 8 -37.81 -24.77 -37.27
N SER A 9 -37.25 -23.74 -36.62
CA SER A 9 -36.95 -22.45 -37.26
C SER A 9 -36.14 -21.54 -36.34
N ARG A 10 -35.29 -20.74 -37.00
CA ARG A 10 -34.29 -19.82 -36.49
C ARG A 10 -34.94 -18.70 -35.67
N ASP A 11 -34.27 -18.27 -34.62
CA ASP A 11 -34.11 -16.85 -34.35
C ASP A 11 -32.75 -16.59 -33.69
N ASP A 12 -32.00 -15.74 -34.37
CA ASP A 12 -30.81 -15.05 -33.90
C ASP A 12 -31.06 -14.39 -32.54
N ARG A 13 -30.11 -14.57 -31.61
CA ARG A 13 -29.48 -13.52 -30.81
C ARG A 13 -28.51 -14.13 -29.79
N THR A 14 -27.22 -14.05 -30.08
CA THR A 14 -26.20 -13.85 -29.03
C THR A 14 -25.83 -12.36 -29.01
N PRO A 15 -25.07 -11.86 -28.04
CA PRO A 15 -25.08 -12.13 -26.60
C PRO A 15 -25.17 -10.80 -25.82
N ASP A 16 -25.97 -10.70 -24.74
CA ASP A 16 -25.83 -9.55 -23.84
C ASP A 16 -24.76 -9.82 -22.78
N ASN A 17 -23.86 -8.87 -22.70
CA ASN A 17 -22.48 -8.98 -22.29
C ASN A 17 -22.34 -8.18 -21.01
N ASP A 18 -22.67 -8.77 -19.85
CA ASP A 18 -22.46 -8.10 -18.56
C ASP A 18 -21.08 -8.45 -17.98
N ARG A 19 -20.03 -8.23 -18.79
CA ARG A 19 -18.66 -8.00 -18.31
C ARG A 19 -18.50 -6.51 -18.13
N GLY A 20 -19.03 -6.02 -17.00
CA GLY A 20 -19.17 -4.59 -16.77
C GLY A 20 -18.73 -4.09 -15.41
N ARG A 21 -18.05 -4.87 -14.55
CA ARG A 21 -17.44 -4.29 -13.34
C ARG A 21 -16.12 -3.62 -13.69
N LYS A 22 -16.25 -2.47 -14.39
CA LYS A 22 -15.18 -1.50 -14.59
C LYS A 22 -14.49 -1.30 -13.24
N GLY A 23 -13.20 -1.63 -13.17
CA GLY A 23 -12.32 -1.11 -12.13
C GLY A 23 -12.58 0.39 -12.08
N GLN A 24 -13.07 0.87 -10.94
CA GLN A 24 -13.26 2.28 -10.74
C GLN A 24 -11.87 2.88 -10.91
N ARG A 25 -11.71 3.60 -12.03
CA ARG A 25 -10.58 4.48 -12.28
C ARG A 25 -10.37 5.24 -10.98
N THR A 26 -9.26 4.98 -10.30
CA THR A 26 -8.83 5.78 -9.18
C THR A 26 -8.79 7.21 -9.72
N THR A 27 -9.73 8.03 -9.27
CA THR A 27 -9.73 9.43 -9.66
C THR A 27 -8.54 10.05 -8.95
N LEU A 28 -7.40 10.14 -9.64
CA LEU A 28 -6.39 11.15 -9.36
C LEU A 28 -7.18 12.44 -9.13
N SER A 29 -7.10 13.00 -7.92
CA SER A 29 -7.82 14.23 -7.57
C SER A 29 -7.46 15.29 -8.61
N PRO A 30 -8.42 15.73 -9.46
CA PRO A 30 -8.12 16.58 -10.61
C PRO A 30 -7.81 18.03 -10.23
N ASP A 31 -7.68 18.31 -8.94
CA ASP A 31 -7.61 19.65 -8.35
C ASP A 31 -6.32 19.85 -7.53
N ARG A 32 -5.17 19.46 -8.10
CA ARG A 32 -3.84 19.88 -7.60
C ARG A 32 -3.45 21.27 -8.12
N GLY A 33 -4.40 22.05 -8.64
CA GLY A 33 -4.15 23.43 -9.07
C GLY A 33 -3.72 24.28 -7.88
N GLU A 34 -2.64 25.06 -8.04
CA GLU A 34 -2.16 26.20 -7.23
C GLU A 34 -2.24 26.16 -5.69
N ARG A 35 -2.58 25.03 -5.06
CA ARG A 35 -2.67 24.91 -3.60
C ARG A 35 -1.28 24.94 -3.00
N SER A 36 -1.09 25.83 -2.04
CA SER A 36 0.16 25.97 -1.32
C SER A 36 0.42 24.77 -0.39
N VAL A 37 1.68 24.34 -0.34
CA VAL A 37 2.13 23.18 0.43
C VAL A 37 3.24 23.60 1.39
N THR A 38 3.10 23.27 2.67
CA THR A 38 4.09 23.55 3.71
C THR A 38 4.43 22.31 4.52
N PRO A 39 5.63 22.25 5.13
CA PRO A 39 5.95 21.20 6.09
C PRO A 39 5.21 21.44 7.42
N ASN A 40 4.56 20.42 7.95
CA ASN A 40 4.03 20.45 9.31
C ASN A 40 5.16 20.37 10.37
N ARG A 41 4.80 20.42 11.66
CA ARG A 41 5.73 20.28 12.80
C ARG A 41 6.68 19.07 12.71
N TYR A 42 6.28 18.02 12.00
CA TYR A 42 7.04 16.77 11.87
C TYR A 42 7.78 16.66 10.53
N GLY A 43 7.82 17.75 9.75
CA GLY A 43 8.54 17.83 8.47
C GLY A 43 7.78 17.25 7.28
N GLN A 44 6.49 16.96 7.43
CA GLN A 44 5.68 16.33 6.39
C GLN A 44 4.96 17.39 5.57
N ALA A 45 5.00 17.26 4.25
CA ALA A 45 4.29 18.16 3.36
C ALA A 45 2.77 18.02 3.55
N VAL A 46 2.09 19.14 3.80
CA VAL A 46 0.63 19.25 3.94
C VAL A 46 0.13 20.43 3.13
N TYR A 47 -1.12 20.37 2.67
CA TYR A 47 -1.79 21.54 2.10
C TYR A 47 -2.05 22.57 3.20
N GLU A 48 -1.74 23.84 2.93
CA GLU A 48 -1.87 24.91 3.94
C GLU A 48 -3.31 25.16 4.39
N ASP A 49 -4.26 25.03 3.46
CA ASP A 49 -5.68 25.33 3.66
C ASP A 49 -6.40 24.31 4.55
N THR A 50 -6.07 23.03 4.39
CA THR A 50 -6.78 21.90 5.01
C THR A 50 -5.93 21.16 6.03
N GLY A 51 -4.60 21.32 5.99
CA GLY A 51 -3.66 20.51 6.75
C GLY A 51 -3.59 19.05 6.30
N GLU A 52 -4.27 18.70 5.20
CA GLU A 52 -4.27 17.35 4.63
C GLU A 52 -2.89 16.99 4.09
N ARG A 53 -2.56 15.69 4.15
CA ARG A 53 -1.27 15.19 3.70
C ARG A 53 -1.11 15.41 2.19
N TYR A 54 -0.02 16.07 1.81
CA TYR A 54 0.41 16.18 0.42
C TYR A 54 1.34 15.01 0.06
N PHE A 55 1.05 14.37 -1.06
CA PHE A 55 1.94 13.40 -1.67
C PHE A 55 2.46 13.96 -2.99
N GLY A 56 3.77 13.91 -3.20
CA GLY A 56 4.40 14.46 -4.41
C GLY A 56 4.23 13.57 -5.65
N ASP A 57 4.56 14.13 -6.81
CA ASP A 57 4.37 13.47 -8.11
C ASP A 57 5.05 12.12 -8.23
N LYS A 58 6.24 11.96 -7.61
CA LYS A 58 6.93 10.66 -7.57
C LYS A 58 6.11 9.59 -6.87
N TYR A 59 5.50 9.92 -5.73
CA TYR A 59 4.66 8.98 -5.00
C TYR A 59 3.46 8.56 -5.84
N GLU A 60 2.77 9.53 -6.46
CA GLU A 60 1.60 9.23 -7.28
C GLU A 60 1.95 8.41 -8.52
N ALA A 61 3.05 8.73 -9.20
CA ALA A 61 3.54 7.96 -10.34
C ALA A 61 3.84 6.50 -9.95
N TYR A 62 4.51 6.27 -8.81
CA TYR A 62 4.78 4.92 -8.33
C TYR A 62 3.50 4.17 -7.91
N ARG A 63 2.52 4.85 -7.30
CA ARG A 63 1.23 4.22 -6.99
C ARG A 63 0.48 3.86 -8.26
N GLN A 64 0.46 4.74 -9.26
CA GLN A 64 -0.14 4.44 -10.56
C GLN A 64 0.53 3.24 -11.22
N GLU A 65 1.87 3.20 -11.27
CA GLU A 65 2.62 2.05 -11.82
C GLU A 65 2.26 0.75 -11.08
N ALA A 66 2.13 0.79 -9.75
CA ALA A 66 1.72 -0.37 -8.97
C ALA A 66 0.29 -0.82 -9.29
N HIS A 67 -0.65 0.11 -9.48
CA HIS A 67 -2.02 -0.20 -9.89
C HIS A 67 -2.07 -0.84 -11.28
N GLU A 68 -1.38 -0.27 -12.26
CA GLU A 68 -1.32 -0.82 -13.62
C GLU A 68 -0.69 -2.22 -13.65
N ALA A 69 0.35 -2.44 -12.84
CA ALA A 69 0.95 -3.76 -12.67
C ALA A 69 -0.02 -4.74 -12.01
N GLY A 70 -0.81 -4.30 -11.02
CA GLY A 70 -1.88 -5.08 -10.40
C GLY A 70 -2.99 -5.47 -11.38
N ASP A 71 -3.42 -4.56 -12.25
CA ASP A 71 -4.41 -4.84 -13.29
C ASP A 71 -3.89 -5.89 -14.29
N LYS A 72 -2.62 -5.77 -14.71
CA LYS A 72 -1.95 -6.79 -15.52
C LYS A 72 -1.87 -8.14 -14.82
N MET A 73 -1.63 -8.16 -13.51
CA MET A 73 -1.64 -9.41 -12.74
C MET A 73 -3.01 -10.08 -12.76
N ALA A 74 -4.10 -9.32 -12.56
CA ALA A 74 -5.45 -9.86 -12.62
C ALA A 74 -5.74 -10.46 -14.00
N LEU A 75 -5.36 -9.76 -15.08
CA LEU A 75 -5.50 -10.23 -16.45
C LEU A 75 -4.73 -11.54 -16.70
N TYR A 76 -3.44 -11.60 -16.35
CA TYR A 76 -2.62 -12.79 -16.58
C TYR A 76 -3.04 -13.97 -15.72
N ALA A 77 -3.55 -13.73 -14.51
CA ALA A 77 -4.12 -14.77 -13.67
C ALA A 77 -5.36 -15.41 -14.33
N GLU A 78 -6.27 -14.58 -14.87
CA GLU A 78 -7.44 -15.07 -15.60
C GLU A 78 -7.03 -15.84 -16.87
N GLN A 79 -6.11 -15.30 -17.66
CA GLN A 79 -5.64 -15.91 -18.89
C GLN A 79 -4.91 -17.24 -18.64
N SER A 80 -4.10 -17.32 -17.58
CA SER A 80 -3.43 -18.56 -17.18
C SER A 80 -4.47 -19.63 -16.79
N GLN A 81 -5.49 -19.26 -16.01
CA GLN A 81 -6.56 -20.17 -15.62
C GLN A 81 -7.36 -20.70 -16.83
N GLN A 82 -7.69 -19.81 -17.78
CA GLN A 82 -8.36 -20.21 -19.02
C GLN A 82 -7.50 -21.14 -19.89
N ALA A 83 -6.19 -20.86 -19.98
CA ALA A 83 -5.26 -21.71 -20.74
C ALA A 83 -5.15 -23.12 -20.13
N TRP A 84 -5.10 -23.21 -18.78
CA TRP A 84 -5.15 -24.49 -18.06
C TRP A 84 -6.43 -25.28 -18.35
N GLN A 85 -7.59 -24.62 -18.31
CA GLN A 85 -8.88 -25.26 -18.62
C GLN A 85 -8.95 -25.80 -20.06
N ARG A 86 -8.27 -25.14 -21.00
CA ARG A 86 -8.19 -25.57 -22.41
C ARG A 86 -7.10 -26.61 -22.67
N GLY A 87 -6.31 -27.00 -21.66
CA GLY A 87 -5.18 -27.93 -21.80
C GLY A 87 -3.93 -27.32 -22.47
N ASP A 88 -3.91 -26.01 -22.73
CA ASP A 88 -2.78 -25.30 -23.33
C ASP A 88 -1.73 -24.95 -22.25
N LYS A 89 -0.99 -25.98 -21.83
CA LYS A 89 0.03 -25.87 -20.77
C LYS A 89 1.15 -24.89 -21.12
N GLY A 90 1.46 -24.72 -22.42
CA GLY A 90 2.47 -23.78 -22.90
C GLY A 90 2.07 -22.33 -22.61
N LYS A 91 0.89 -21.90 -23.07
CA LYS A 91 0.39 -20.55 -22.79
C LYS A 91 0.16 -20.34 -21.29
N ALA A 92 -0.34 -21.34 -20.57
CA ALA A 92 -0.53 -21.24 -19.12
C ALA A 92 0.79 -20.94 -18.38
N SER A 93 1.88 -21.58 -18.80
CA SER A 93 3.24 -21.33 -18.30
C SER A 93 3.72 -19.92 -18.64
N ASP A 94 3.52 -19.44 -19.87
CA ASP A 94 3.95 -18.10 -20.26
C ASP A 94 3.19 -16.99 -19.51
N TYR A 95 1.87 -17.12 -19.36
CA TYR A 95 1.09 -16.22 -18.49
C TYR A 95 1.55 -16.27 -17.04
N SER A 96 2.02 -17.42 -16.54
CA SER A 96 2.59 -17.51 -15.18
C SER A 96 3.91 -16.73 -15.05
N LYS A 97 4.76 -16.72 -16.09
CA LYS A 97 5.98 -15.89 -16.11
C LYS A 97 5.63 -14.40 -16.12
N GLU A 98 4.67 -14.01 -16.96
CA GLU A 98 4.18 -12.62 -17.03
C GLU A 98 3.54 -12.17 -15.72
N LEU A 99 2.78 -13.05 -15.04
CA LEU A 99 2.22 -12.80 -13.72
C LEU A 99 3.32 -12.51 -12.68
N LYS A 100 4.40 -13.30 -12.68
CA LYS A 100 5.56 -13.08 -11.80
C LYS A 100 6.24 -11.75 -12.09
N ALA A 101 6.44 -11.42 -13.37
CA ALA A 101 7.06 -10.15 -13.77
C ALA A 101 6.19 -8.93 -13.39
N ALA A 102 4.87 -9.01 -13.60
CA ALA A 102 3.94 -7.96 -13.19
C ALA A 102 3.92 -7.79 -11.66
N ARG A 103 3.96 -8.90 -10.91
CA ARG A 103 4.08 -8.87 -9.45
C ARG A 103 5.36 -8.17 -8.99
N ALA A 104 6.50 -8.51 -9.58
CA ALA A 104 7.77 -7.86 -9.23
C ALA A 104 7.74 -6.34 -9.50
N ARG A 105 7.13 -5.91 -10.62
CA ARG A 105 6.94 -4.47 -10.92
C ARG A 105 6.05 -3.79 -9.89
N MET A 106 4.91 -4.41 -9.55
CA MET A 106 4.01 -3.88 -8.53
C MET A 106 4.71 -3.74 -7.17
N GLU A 107 5.41 -4.78 -6.72
CA GLU A 107 6.14 -4.78 -5.44
C GLU A 107 7.23 -3.71 -5.41
N LYS A 108 7.98 -3.54 -6.50
CA LYS A 108 8.99 -2.48 -6.63
C LYS A 108 8.36 -1.08 -6.57
N ALA A 109 7.30 -0.84 -7.33
CA ALA A 109 6.64 0.46 -7.38
C ALA A 109 6.01 0.83 -6.01
N ASN A 110 5.33 -0.13 -5.36
CA ASN A 110 4.85 0.02 -3.98
C ASN A 110 5.98 0.35 -2.99
N CYS A 111 7.12 -0.33 -3.11
CA CYS A 111 8.28 -0.05 -2.28
C CYS A 111 8.82 1.38 -2.48
N LEU A 112 8.90 1.84 -3.73
CA LEU A 112 9.36 3.20 -4.05
C LEU A 112 8.38 4.27 -3.56
N ALA A 113 7.06 4.03 -3.69
CA ALA A 113 6.04 4.89 -3.11
C ALA A 113 6.17 5.00 -1.58
N ALA A 114 6.32 3.86 -0.89
CA ALA A 114 6.50 3.85 0.56
C ALA A 114 7.76 4.62 1.01
N ILE A 115 8.84 4.51 0.24
CA ILE A 115 10.07 5.26 0.48
C ILE A 115 9.82 6.78 0.42
N GLU A 116 9.06 7.28 -0.57
CA GLU A 116 8.75 8.72 -0.66
C GLU A 116 7.96 9.22 0.57
N VAL A 117 7.12 8.36 1.17
CA VAL A 117 6.34 8.68 2.39
C VAL A 117 7.21 8.69 3.66
N ILE A 118 8.12 7.72 3.77
CA ILE A 118 8.90 7.48 5.00
C ILE A 118 10.20 8.28 5.03
N ARG A 119 10.86 8.52 3.90
CA ARG A 119 12.17 9.19 3.83
C ARG A 119 12.21 10.52 4.61
N PRO A 120 11.20 11.41 4.56
CA PRO A 120 11.23 12.67 5.32
C PRO A 120 11.16 12.51 6.85
N GLN A 121 10.73 11.34 7.34
CA GLN A 121 10.60 11.02 8.77
C GLN A 121 11.90 10.42 9.34
N LEU A 122 12.86 10.10 8.46
CA LEU A 122 14.14 9.52 8.79
C LEU A 122 15.24 10.57 8.82
N GLN A 123 16.33 10.24 9.50
CA GLN A 123 17.60 10.95 9.45
C GLN A 123 18.76 9.93 9.29
N PRO A 124 19.87 10.30 8.64
CA PRO A 124 21.00 9.39 8.44
C PRO A 124 21.56 8.89 9.77
N ARG A 125 21.97 7.62 9.82
CA ARG A 125 22.71 7.10 10.97
C ARG A 125 24.14 7.64 10.95
N ALA A 126 24.66 8.09 12.09
CA ALA A 126 25.99 8.72 12.20
C ALA A 126 27.16 7.78 11.87
N THR A 127 26.93 6.47 11.76
CA THR A 127 27.95 5.47 11.42
C THR A 127 27.90 5.16 9.93
N ILE A 128 28.62 5.93 9.12
CA ILE A 128 28.87 5.55 7.72
C ILE A 128 29.96 4.48 7.73
N GLY A 129 29.56 3.23 7.54
CA GLY A 129 30.47 2.10 7.37
C GLY A 129 29.82 1.08 6.48
N ASN A 130 30.10 1.18 5.18
CA ASN A 130 29.76 0.23 4.12
C ASN A 130 28.26 0.07 3.81
N MET A 131 27.81 0.80 2.78
CA MET A 131 26.64 0.35 2.01
C MET A 131 27.02 -0.98 1.35
N PRO A 132 26.22 -2.05 1.50
CA PRO A 132 26.45 -3.24 0.70
C PRO A 132 26.29 -2.86 -0.77
N GLU A 133 27.36 -3.12 -1.52
CA GLU A 133 27.42 -3.01 -2.96
C GLU A 133 26.31 -3.88 -3.56
N LYS A 134 25.63 -3.35 -4.58
CA LYS A 134 24.45 -3.96 -5.19
C LYS A 134 24.76 -5.37 -5.68
N ASP A 135 24.13 -6.35 -5.07
CA ASP A 135 23.96 -7.66 -5.71
C ASP A 135 22.54 -7.72 -6.28
N GLU A 136 22.37 -7.23 -7.51
CA GLU A 136 21.11 -7.28 -8.26
C GLU A 136 20.70 -8.73 -8.61
N SER A 137 21.51 -9.74 -8.27
CA SER A 137 21.29 -11.15 -8.61
C SER A 137 20.39 -11.93 -7.62
N LYS A 138 20.11 -11.38 -6.42
CA LYS A 138 19.20 -12.02 -5.44
C LYS A 138 17.82 -11.37 -5.47
N GLY A 139 16.84 -12.13 -5.95
CA GLY A 139 15.47 -11.72 -6.31
C GLY A 139 14.54 -11.21 -5.18
N ASP A 140 15.07 -10.64 -4.09
CA ASP A 140 14.29 -10.13 -2.95
C ASP A 140 14.70 -8.69 -2.58
N TYR A 141 15.15 -7.87 -3.54
CA TYR A 141 15.56 -6.48 -3.27
C TYR A 141 14.38 -5.67 -2.72
N LYS A 142 14.38 -5.42 -1.40
CA LYS A 142 13.43 -4.56 -0.68
C LYS A 142 14.12 -3.25 -0.26
N PRO A 143 14.19 -2.23 -1.15
CA PRO A 143 14.88 -0.99 -0.85
C PRO A 143 14.32 -0.24 0.38
N LEU A 144 13.05 -0.45 0.74
CA LEU A 144 12.45 0.11 1.96
C LEU A 144 13.14 -0.43 3.22
N VAL A 145 13.33 -1.76 3.32
CA VAL A 145 14.00 -2.40 4.47
C VAL A 145 15.44 -1.91 4.58
N GLN A 146 16.16 -1.85 3.45
CA GLN A 146 17.53 -1.34 3.42
C GLN A 146 17.60 0.12 3.89
N MET A 147 16.67 0.98 3.45
CA MET A 147 16.60 2.37 3.89
C MET A 147 16.36 2.48 5.40
N LEU A 148 15.46 1.66 5.95
CA LEU A 148 15.15 1.64 7.38
C LEU A 148 16.36 1.20 8.22
N GLN A 149 17.13 0.22 7.75
CA GLN A 149 18.33 -0.27 8.44
C GLN A 149 19.47 0.77 8.47
N ASN A 150 19.59 1.59 7.43
CA ASN A 150 20.66 2.57 7.26
C ASN A 150 20.32 3.96 7.85
N SER A 151 19.12 4.11 8.41
CA SER A 151 18.62 5.36 8.94
C SER A 151 18.24 5.22 10.41
N THR A 152 17.94 6.35 11.04
CA THR A 152 17.25 6.40 12.33
C THR A 152 16.05 7.35 12.22
N TRP A 153 15.19 7.35 13.24
CA TRP A 153 13.96 8.14 13.25
C TRP A 153 14.22 9.55 13.79
N ARG A 154 13.60 10.56 13.16
CA ARG A 154 13.76 11.96 13.57
C ARG A 154 13.01 12.30 14.86
N TYR A 155 11.87 11.65 15.09
CA TYR A 155 10.98 11.87 16.23
C TYR A 155 10.45 10.54 16.76
N PRO A 156 10.03 10.44 18.04
CA PRO A 156 9.25 9.31 18.58
C PRO A 156 7.79 9.35 18.08
N LYS A 157 7.61 9.68 16.80
CA LYS A 157 6.35 9.74 16.10
C LYS A 157 6.52 9.15 14.71
N LEU A 158 5.68 8.19 14.37
CA LEU A 158 5.61 7.54 13.08
C LEU A 158 4.30 7.88 12.38
N ASP A 159 4.37 8.25 11.12
CA ASP A 159 3.21 8.44 10.27
C ASP A 159 3.20 7.46 9.10
N LEU A 160 2.16 6.63 9.09
CA LEU A 160 1.91 5.57 8.14
C LEU A 160 0.84 5.95 7.10
N HIS A 161 0.38 7.21 7.08
CA HIS A 161 -0.56 7.67 6.06
C HIS A 161 0.02 7.53 4.65
N GLY A 162 -0.80 7.03 3.72
CA GLY A 162 -0.37 6.80 2.34
C GLY A 162 0.42 5.50 2.14
N LEU A 163 0.60 4.68 3.18
CA LEU A 163 1.14 3.34 3.03
C LEU A 163 0.04 2.30 2.83
N TYR A 164 0.38 1.19 2.18
CA TYR A 164 -0.44 -0.02 2.21
C TYR A 164 -0.18 -0.82 3.49
N VAL A 165 -1.14 -1.64 3.90
CA VAL A 165 -1.09 -2.39 5.17
C VAL A 165 0.23 -3.13 5.36
N ARG A 166 0.71 -3.85 4.34
CA ARG A 166 1.98 -4.58 4.40
C ARG A 166 3.18 -3.67 4.61
N GLU A 167 3.24 -2.55 3.88
CA GLU A 167 4.31 -1.55 4.03
C GLU A 167 4.26 -0.92 5.42
N ALA A 168 3.06 -0.63 5.91
CA ALA A 168 2.85 -0.02 7.21
C ALA A 168 3.29 -0.94 8.37
N GLU A 169 3.00 -2.25 8.29
CA GLU A 169 3.48 -3.22 9.28
C GLU A 169 5.01 -3.36 9.25
N GLU A 170 5.64 -3.44 8.06
CA GLU A 170 7.10 -3.51 7.93
C GLU A 170 7.79 -2.27 8.53
N VAL A 171 7.24 -1.07 8.28
CA VAL A 171 7.78 0.18 8.82
C VAL A 171 7.54 0.29 10.33
N LEU A 172 6.36 -0.11 10.81
CA LEU A 172 6.01 -0.09 12.23
C LEU A 172 6.94 -1.00 13.05
N GLU A 173 7.23 -2.19 12.55
CA GLU A 173 8.15 -3.12 13.20
C GLU A 173 9.55 -2.51 13.38
N ALA A 174 10.12 -1.93 12.30
CA ALA A 174 11.43 -1.27 12.37
C ALA A 174 11.44 -0.05 13.30
N PHE A 175 10.35 0.71 13.32
CA PHE A 175 10.17 1.84 14.23
C PHE A 175 10.17 1.39 15.70
N LEU A 176 9.34 0.41 16.05
CA LEU A 176 9.24 -0.11 17.41
C LEU A 176 10.54 -0.77 17.87
N ASP A 177 11.23 -1.52 17.00
CA ASP A 177 12.54 -2.13 17.34
C ASP A 177 13.59 -1.06 17.71
N THR A 178 13.57 0.08 17.00
CA THR A 178 14.50 1.19 17.29
C THR A 178 14.24 1.79 18.67
N PHE A 179 12.99 2.09 19.00
CA PHE A 179 12.64 2.76 20.26
C PHE A 179 12.57 1.80 21.45
N SER A 180 12.25 0.52 21.26
CA SER A 180 12.26 -0.47 22.35
C SER A 180 13.67 -0.72 22.89
N LYS A 181 14.69 -0.54 22.05
CA LYS A 181 16.11 -0.60 22.44
C LYS A 181 16.58 0.68 23.14
N ASN A 182 15.88 1.80 22.94
CA ASN A 182 16.22 3.06 23.55
C ASN A 182 15.53 3.21 24.92
N LYS A 183 16.30 3.45 25.99
CA LYS A 183 15.77 3.54 27.36
C LYS A 183 15.18 4.91 27.71
N THR A 184 15.32 5.91 26.85
CA THR A 184 14.90 7.29 27.14
C THR A 184 13.42 7.53 26.83
N GLU A 185 12.90 6.93 25.75
CA GLU A 185 11.53 7.14 25.29
C GLU A 185 10.60 6.05 25.80
N LYS A 186 9.70 6.42 26.72
CA LYS A 186 8.71 5.50 27.32
C LYS A 186 7.44 5.32 26.50
N GLN A 187 7.23 6.20 25.51
CA GLN A 187 6.05 6.18 24.66
C GLN A 187 6.36 6.74 23.27
N VAL A 188 5.69 6.20 22.27
CA VAL A 188 5.77 6.65 20.87
C VAL A 188 4.37 6.84 20.29
N CYS A 189 4.24 7.77 19.33
CA CYS A 189 2.97 8.05 18.65
C CYS A 189 2.98 7.44 17.25
N VAL A 190 1.96 6.66 16.88
CA VAL A 190 1.79 6.09 15.54
C VAL A 190 0.52 6.62 14.92
N VAL A 191 0.65 7.29 13.79
CA VAL A 191 -0.44 7.92 13.05
C VAL A 191 -0.71 7.11 11.78
N PHE A 192 -1.96 6.72 11.53
CA PHE A 192 -2.38 5.93 10.37
C PHE A 192 -3.59 6.52 9.62
N GLY A 193 -4.18 7.58 10.18
CA GLY A 193 -5.22 8.37 9.54
C GLY A 193 -6.66 7.98 9.78
N GLN A 194 -7.54 8.94 9.49
CA GLN A 194 -8.98 8.82 9.70
C GLN A 194 -9.67 7.97 8.62
N GLY A 195 -8.99 7.71 7.48
CA GLY A 195 -9.50 6.86 6.41
C GLY A 195 -10.55 7.50 5.50
N ASN A 196 -10.78 8.81 5.63
CA ASN A 196 -11.79 9.57 4.87
C ASN A 196 -11.56 9.55 3.35
N HIS A 197 -10.34 9.23 2.88
CA HIS A 197 -9.97 9.13 1.47
C HIS A 197 -9.67 7.70 1.01
N SER A 198 -9.99 6.68 1.81
CA SER A 198 -9.80 5.29 1.39
C SER A 198 -10.82 4.91 0.31
N GLU A 199 -10.36 4.47 -0.86
CA GLU A 199 -11.23 3.83 -1.85
C GLU A 199 -12.00 2.69 -1.16
N ASN A 200 -13.33 2.83 -1.11
CA ASN A 200 -14.28 1.94 -0.43
C ASN A 200 -14.55 2.16 1.08
N HIS A 201 -14.25 3.33 1.65
CA HIS A 201 -14.71 3.71 3.02
C HIS A 201 -14.30 2.71 4.12
N ARG A 202 -13.10 2.12 4.04
CA ARG A 202 -12.58 1.24 5.09
C ARG A 202 -11.12 1.58 5.38
N ALA A 203 -10.88 2.24 6.51
CA ALA A 203 -9.54 2.41 7.06
C ALA A 203 -8.91 1.04 7.34
N LYS A 204 -8.05 0.54 6.45
CA LYS A 204 -7.40 -0.79 6.59
C LYS A 204 -6.17 -0.75 7.50
N ILE A 205 -5.47 0.38 7.55
CA ILE A 205 -4.20 0.51 8.29
C ILE A 205 -4.45 0.51 9.80
N GLY A 206 -5.40 1.31 10.30
CA GLY A 206 -5.69 1.40 11.74
C GLY A 206 -5.97 0.05 12.41
N PRO A 207 -6.89 -0.78 11.88
CA PRO A 207 -7.11 -2.14 12.38
C PRO A 207 -5.87 -3.04 12.28
N ALA A 208 -5.09 -2.94 11.20
CA ALA A 208 -3.87 -3.73 11.04
C ALA A 208 -2.80 -3.35 12.07
N VAL A 209 -2.55 -2.05 12.29
CA VAL A 209 -1.63 -1.53 13.30
C VAL A 209 -2.05 -1.98 14.70
N LYS A 210 -3.32 -1.80 15.07
CA LYS A 210 -3.83 -2.27 16.37
C LYS A 210 -3.71 -3.80 16.51
N GLY A 211 -3.96 -4.54 15.43
CA GLY A 211 -3.78 -5.99 15.38
C GLY A 211 -2.31 -6.40 15.60
N PHE A 212 -1.38 -5.72 14.95
CA PHE A 212 0.05 -5.91 15.14
C PHE A 212 0.47 -5.67 16.59
N LEU A 213 0.07 -4.53 17.18
CA LEU A 213 0.41 -4.19 18.57
C LEU A 213 -0.13 -5.21 19.57
N ARG A 214 -1.34 -5.74 19.35
CA ARG A 214 -1.90 -6.84 20.17
C ARG A 214 -1.08 -8.11 20.05
N ARG A 215 -0.67 -8.49 18.83
CA ARG A 215 0.19 -9.68 18.61
C ARG A 215 1.57 -9.52 19.25
N ALA A 216 2.12 -8.31 19.24
CA ALA A 216 3.38 -7.96 19.89
C ALA A 216 3.26 -7.81 21.42
N ASN A 217 2.07 -7.99 22.00
CA ASN A 217 1.80 -7.79 23.43
C ASN A 217 2.21 -6.40 23.95
N LEU A 218 2.09 -5.37 23.10
CA LEU A 218 2.39 -3.99 23.45
C LEU A 218 1.15 -3.29 23.98
N LYS A 219 1.32 -2.47 25.01
CA LYS A 219 0.25 -1.62 25.53
C LYS A 219 0.10 -0.41 24.61
N PHE A 220 -1.13 -0.07 24.27
CA PHE A 220 -1.42 1.12 23.48
C PHE A 220 -2.76 1.76 23.88
N ALA A 221 -2.89 3.05 23.62
CA ALA A 221 -4.11 3.82 23.80
C ALA A 221 -4.41 4.62 22.53
N ASP A 222 -5.69 4.81 22.21
CA ASP A 222 -6.08 5.72 21.13
C ASP A 222 -5.75 7.16 21.53
N ASP A 223 -5.11 7.93 20.63
CA ASP A 223 -4.73 9.32 20.91
C ASP A 223 -5.97 10.22 20.93
N VAL A 224 -6.39 10.65 22.13
CA VAL A 224 -7.63 11.39 22.38
C VAL A 224 -7.53 12.87 21.98
N THR A 225 -6.32 13.37 21.72
CA THR A 225 -6.02 14.81 21.75
C THR A 225 -6.45 15.60 20.50
N ALA A 226 -6.98 14.94 19.47
CA ALA A 226 -7.58 15.61 18.30
C ALA A 226 -9.11 15.47 18.31
N SER A 227 -9.79 16.57 18.67
CA SER A 227 -11.23 16.85 18.54
C SER A 227 -12.24 15.79 19.02
N GLY A 228 -12.81 16.01 20.21
CA GLY A 228 -14.24 15.99 20.56
C GLY A 228 -15.20 14.83 20.20
N ASN A 229 -14.88 13.86 19.34
CA ASN A 229 -15.84 12.83 18.93
C ASN A 229 -15.20 11.43 18.88
N HIS A 230 -15.87 10.46 19.51
CA HIS A 230 -15.29 9.20 19.99
C HIS A 230 -15.22 8.05 18.97
N GLN A 231 -15.26 8.31 17.66
CA GLN A 231 -15.22 7.24 16.65
C GLN A 231 -14.08 7.49 15.64
N ASN A 232 -13.02 6.68 15.75
CA ASN A 232 -11.86 6.58 14.86
C ASN A 232 -10.88 7.76 14.83
N ARG A 233 -10.09 7.86 15.91
CA ARG A 233 -8.87 8.66 15.95
C ARG A 233 -7.77 7.99 15.13
N GLY A 234 -7.25 8.71 14.13
CA GLY A 234 -6.24 8.25 13.19
C GLY A 234 -4.83 8.10 13.77
N ALA A 235 -4.70 7.91 15.09
CA ALA A 235 -3.43 7.76 15.79
C ALA A 235 -3.58 6.95 17.09
N VAL A 236 -2.50 6.30 17.49
CA VAL A 236 -2.35 5.55 18.75
C VAL A 236 -1.05 5.92 19.45
N ILE A 237 -1.07 5.94 20.77
CA ILE A 237 0.11 6.03 21.61
C ILE A 237 0.48 4.60 22.04
N VAL A 238 1.73 4.20 21.79
CA VAL A 238 2.28 2.91 22.18
C VAL A 238 3.23 3.12 23.34
N TYR A 239 3.10 2.31 24.39
CA TYR A 239 3.97 2.32 25.56
C TYR A 239 5.04 1.24 25.41
N LEU A 240 6.31 1.64 25.55
CA LEU A 240 7.49 0.80 25.38
C LEU A 240 8.10 0.39 26.73
#